data_AF-A0A2E1AWU4-F1
#
_entry.id   AF-A0A2E1AWU4-F1
#
_cell.length_a   1.000
_cell.length_b   1.000
_cell.length_c   1.000
_cell.angle_alpha   90.00
_cell.angle_beta   90.00
_cell.angle_gamma   90.00
#
_symmetry.space_group_name_H-M   'P 1'
#
loop_
_entity.id
_entity.type
_entity.pdbx_description
1 polymer ?
#
loop_
_entity_poly.entity_id
_entity_poly.type
_entity_poly.pdbx_seq_one_letter_code
_entity_poly.pdbx_strand_id
1 'polypeptide(L)'
;MEKDNQSDLFEKKIYSLGIRMSLIFISIAIIGFLVLLLPMISQSYDYIILGSLGDTIGGIINPIIAISASLLTFLAFYIQYQANKQVQRQFEKQQIDDLNNFEYKRFKERINMIIHEFDNFNIAFHKGKLITRISDIPPSGGKKYNFIGIQGINLFLIEYFRDKKSKEANDTKEFDREDSFHSVLLNISNLIILFHNTHESVIKSSIPEEYTIELKELLHYVYVSKMNFVLEHYRLNNPAEELKKMIETIINHYSPGKLK
;
A
#
# COMPACT_ATOMS: atom_id res chain seq x y z
N MET A 1 -28.71 1.39 0.88
CA MET A 1 -29.43 2.66 1.14
C MET A 1 -30.83 2.46 1.71
N GLU A 2 -31.82 1.93 0.97
CA GLU A 2 -33.20 1.81 1.52
C GLU A 2 -33.33 0.71 2.61
N LYS A 3 -32.63 -0.43 2.45
CA LYS A 3 -32.55 -1.50 3.47
C LYS A 3 -31.79 -1.07 4.74
N ASP A 4 -30.75 -0.24 4.61
CA ASP A 4 -29.96 0.24 5.75
C ASP A 4 -30.78 1.21 6.62
N ASN A 5 -31.58 2.07 5.98
CA ASN A 5 -32.47 3.00 6.69
C ASN A 5 -33.58 2.28 7.49
N GLN A 6 -34.12 1.18 6.97
CA GLN A 6 -35.14 0.42 7.70
C GLN A 6 -34.55 -0.38 8.87
N SER A 7 -33.33 -0.92 8.71
CA SER A 7 -32.61 -1.61 9.79
C SER A 7 -32.29 -0.64 10.94
N ASP A 8 -31.77 0.55 10.62
CA ASP A 8 -31.43 1.59 11.60
C ASP A 8 -32.67 2.09 12.36
N LEU A 9 -33.80 2.25 11.67
CA LEU A 9 -35.06 2.65 12.30
C LEU A 9 -35.59 1.57 13.26
N PHE A 10 -35.47 0.29 12.90
CA PHE A 10 -35.89 -0.82 13.74
C PHE A 10 -35.01 -0.94 15.00
N GLU A 11 -33.69 -0.81 14.84
CA GLU A 11 -32.73 -0.85 15.95
C GLU A 11 -33.00 0.29 16.95
N LYS A 12 -33.20 1.52 16.47
CA LYS A 12 -33.59 2.68 17.31
C LYS A 12 -34.87 2.42 18.11
N LYS A 13 -35.86 1.75 17.50
CA LYS A 13 -37.10 1.37 18.20
C LYS A 13 -36.83 0.37 19.32
N ILE A 14 -36.05 -0.68 19.08
CA ILE A 14 -35.67 -1.69 20.09
C ILE A 14 -34.90 -1.03 21.25
N TYR A 15 -33.95 -0.14 20.96
CA TYR A 15 -33.22 0.61 21.98
C TYR A 15 -34.16 1.46 22.85
N SER A 16 -35.03 2.24 22.19
CA SER A 16 -35.97 3.11 22.90
C SER A 16 -36.96 2.33 23.76
N LEU A 17 -37.39 1.15 23.29
CA LEU A 17 -38.32 0.28 24.00
C LEU A 17 -37.66 -0.36 25.22
N GLY A 18 -36.45 -0.91 25.07
CA GLY A 18 -35.69 -1.52 26.16
C GLY A 18 -35.42 -0.54 27.30
N ILE A 19 -34.97 0.68 26.97
CA ILE A 19 -34.74 1.74 27.97
C ILE A 19 -36.04 2.11 28.68
N ARG A 20 -37.15 2.30 27.95
CA ARG A 20 -38.45 2.63 28.55
C ARG A 20 -38.93 1.52 29.49
N MET A 21 -38.81 0.26 29.08
CA MET A 21 -39.18 -0.87 29.93
C MET A 21 -38.33 -0.94 31.20
N SER A 22 -37.01 -0.81 31.09
CA SER A 22 -36.12 -0.78 32.25
C SER A 22 -36.46 0.37 33.21
N LEU A 23 -36.72 1.57 32.70
CA LEU A 23 -37.12 2.70 33.53
C LEU A 23 -38.46 2.47 34.23
N ILE A 24 -39.43 1.84 33.55
CA ILE A 24 -40.72 1.48 34.14
C ILE A 24 -40.51 0.50 35.30
N PHE A 25 -39.74 -0.58 35.10
CA PHE A 25 -39.50 -1.56 36.17
C PHE A 25 -38.70 -0.99 37.34
N ILE A 26 -37.70 -0.14 37.09
CA ILE A 26 -36.97 0.59 38.14
C ILE A 26 -37.94 1.51 38.91
N SER A 27 -38.83 2.22 38.22
CA SER A 27 -39.81 3.09 38.86
C SER A 27 -40.80 2.29 39.71
N ILE A 28 -41.26 1.14 39.22
CA ILE A 28 -42.11 0.21 39.99
C ILE A 28 -41.37 -0.30 41.23
N ALA A 29 -40.08 -0.65 41.11
CA ALA A 29 -39.27 -1.09 42.24
C ALA A 29 -39.12 0.02 43.30
N ILE A 30 -38.86 1.26 42.88
CA ILE A 30 -38.74 2.41 43.80
C ILE A 30 -40.08 2.70 44.47
N ILE A 31 -41.18 2.74 43.71
CA ILE A 31 -42.53 3.00 44.26
C ILE A 31 -42.94 1.87 45.21
N GLY A 32 -42.72 0.61 44.82
CA GLY A 32 -43.02 -0.56 45.65
C GLY A 32 -42.23 -0.54 46.96
N PHE A 33 -40.95 -0.18 46.91
CA PHE A 33 -40.12 0.02 48.10
C PHE A 33 -40.67 1.13 49.01
N LEU A 34 -40.99 2.30 48.45
CA LEU A 34 -41.55 3.43 49.21
C LEU A 34 -42.91 3.10 49.84
N VAL A 35 -43.79 2.41 49.12
CA VAL A 35 -45.12 1.99 49.62
C VAL A 35 -44.97 1.01 50.78
N LEU A 36 -44.05 0.05 50.68
CA LEU A 36 -43.81 -0.93 51.73
C LEU A 36 -43.14 -0.31 52.98
N LEU A 37 -42.50 0.86 52.85
CA LEU A 37 -41.96 1.63 53.98
C LEU A 37 -42.99 2.56 54.66
N LEU A 38 -44.15 2.83 54.05
CA LEU A 38 -45.19 3.69 54.63
C LEU A 38 -45.60 3.32 56.08
N PRO A 39 -45.74 2.03 56.44
CA PRO A 39 -46.10 1.64 57.81
C PRO A 39 -45.05 2.03 58.86
N MET A 40 -43.78 2.19 58.47
CA MET A 40 -42.69 2.59 59.39
C MET A 40 -42.72 4.07 59.78
N ILE A 41 -43.52 4.89 59.08
CA ILE A 41 -43.68 6.34 59.38
C ILE A 41 -44.66 6.56 60.55
N SER A 42 -45.45 5.54 60.92
CA SER A 42 -46.37 5.58 62.06
C SER A 42 -45.62 5.43 63.40
N GLN A 43 -45.98 6.24 64.41
CA GLN A 43 -45.33 6.27 65.75
C GLN A 43 -45.49 4.98 66.58
N SER A 44 -46.25 3.98 66.11
CA SER A 44 -46.55 2.73 66.83
C SER A 44 -46.01 1.49 66.11
N TYR A 45 -44.86 1.58 65.45
CA TYR A 45 -44.30 0.46 64.69
C TYR A 45 -43.51 -0.52 65.60
N ASP A 46 -43.86 -1.80 65.54
CA ASP A 46 -43.15 -2.87 66.25
C ASP A 46 -41.94 -3.35 65.43
N TYR A 47 -40.73 -3.05 65.91
CA TYR A 47 -39.48 -3.39 65.25
C TYR A 47 -39.23 -4.91 65.11
N ILE A 48 -39.97 -5.76 65.84
CA ILE A 48 -39.90 -7.23 65.69
C ILE A 48 -40.42 -7.67 64.30
N ILE A 49 -41.33 -6.89 63.69
CA ILE A 49 -41.93 -7.17 62.38
C ILE A 49 -41.00 -6.76 61.22
N LEU A 50 -39.93 -6.01 61.51
CA LEU A 50 -39.05 -5.43 60.49
C LEU A 50 -38.35 -6.49 59.62
N GLY A 51 -37.98 -7.63 60.20
CA GLY A 51 -37.38 -8.75 59.44
C GLY A 51 -38.36 -9.32 58.40
N SER A 52 -39.60 -9.57 58.80
CA SER A 52 -40.65 -10.07 57.90
C SER A 52 -41.04 -9.04 56.81
N LEU A 53 -41.00 -7.75 57.13
CA LEU A 53 -41.19 -6.69 56.15
C LEU A 53 -40.03 -6.64 55.15
N GLY A 54 -38.79 -6.79 55.62
CA GLY A 54 -37.60 -6.88 54.78
C GLY A 54 -37.65 -8.08 53.82
N ASP A 55 -38.09 -9.24 54.29
CA ASP A 55 -38.27 -10.44 53.45
C ASP A 55 -39.37 -10.24 52.40
N THR A 56 -40.45 -9.54 52.75
CA THR A 56 -41.55 -9.22 51.83
C THR A 56 -41.10 -8.21 50.75
N ILE A 57 -40.38 -7.16 51.16
CA ILE A 57 -39.78 -6.18 50.24
C ILE A 57 -38.79 -6.90 49.31
N GLY A 58 -37.86 -7.69 49.86
CA GLY A 58 -36.88 -8.42 49.07
C GLY A 58 -37.52 -9.41 48.10
N GLY A 59 -38.54 -10.17 48.54
CA GLY A 59 -39.25 -11.15 47.72
C GLY A 59 -40.00 -10.55 46.53
N ILE A 60 -40.53 -9.32 46.66
CA ILE A 60 -41.27 -8.63 45.60
C ILE A 60 -40.33 -7.78 44.73
N ILE A 61 -39.41 -7.05 45.34
CA ILE A 61 -38.56 -6.06 44.66
C ILE A 61 -37.38 -6.71 43.93
N ASN A 62 -36.77 -7.76 44.50
CA ASN A 62 -35.58 -8.37 43.87
C ASN A 62 -35.86 -8.94 42.47
N PRO A 63 -36.96 -9.67 42.20
CA PRO A 63 -37.28 -10.11 40.85
C PRO A 63 -37.45 -8.96 39.85
N ILE A 64 -38.06 -7.85 40.27
CA ILE A 64 -38.29 -6.65 39.43
C ILE A 64 -36.95 -5.98 39.06
N ILE A 65 -36.07 -5.82 40.06
CA ILE A 65 -34.71 -5.31 39.83
C ILE A 65 -33.91 -6.27 38.95
N ALA A 66 -34.01 -7.59 39.18
CA ALA A 66 -33.31 -8.59 38.40
C ALA A 66 -33.73 -8.59 36.91
N ILE A 67 -35.04 -8.49 36.63
CA ILE A 67 -35.54 -8.35 35.25
C ILE A 67 -35.00 -7.07 34.62
N SER A 68 -35.06 -5.94 35.34
CA SER A 68 -34.52 -4.66 34.86
C SER A 68 -33.02 -4.76 34.53
N ALA A 69 -32.25 -5.35 35.44
CA ALA A 69 -30.81 -5.55 35.30
C ALA A 69 -30.47 -6.47 34.13
N SER A 70 -31.21 -7.58 33.96
CA SER A 70 -31.03 -8.48 32.82
C SER A 70 -31.34 -7.80 31.48
N LEU A 71 -32.38 -6.96 31.43
CA LEU A 71 -32.76 -6.24 30.22
C LEU A 71 -31.73 -5.18 29.84
N LEU A 72 -31.24 -4.42 30.83
CA LEU A 72 -30.16 -3.45 30.62
C LEU A 72 -28.86 -4.14 30.20
N THR A 73 -28.53 -5.27 30.83
CA THR A 73 -27.33 -6.06 30.49
C THR A 73 -27.42 -6.61 29.07
N PHE A 74 -28.58 -7.17 28.70
CA PHE A 74 -28.85 -7.61 27.33
C PHE A 74 -28.71 -6.45 26.33
N LEU A 75 -29.27 -5.29 26.65
CA LEU A 75 -29.20 -4.10 25.80
C LEU A 75 -27.75 -3.63 25.60
N ALA A 76 -26.96 -3.60 26.68
CA ALA A 76 -25.55 -3.24 26.63
C ALA A 76 -24.75 -4.19 25.71
N PHE A 77 -24.95 -5.50 25.86
CA PHE A 77 -24.31 -6.49 24.99
C PHE A 77 -24.79 -6.40 23.54
N TYR A 78 -26.07 -6.10 23.31
CA TYR A 78 -26.60 -5.92 21.96
C TYR A 78 -26.00 -4.69 21.27
N ILE A 79 -25.87 -3.56 21.96
CA ILE A 79 -25.16 -2.37 21.45
C ILE A 79 -23.72 -2.73 21.12
N GLN A 80 -23.03 -3.41 22.03
CA GLN A 80 -21.63 -3.80 21.83
C GLN A 80 -21.46 -4.75 20.63
N TYR A 81 -22.37 -5.69 20.45
CA TYR A 81 -22.38 -6.59 19.30
C TYR A 81 -22.52 -5.84 17.97
N GLN A 82 -23.42 -4.85 17.91
CA GLN A 82 -23.61 -4.04 16.70
C GLN A 82 -22.41 -3.14 16.41
N ALA A 83 -21.84 -2.52 17.45
CA ALA A 83 -20.60 -1.74 17.32
C ALA A 83 -19.46 -2.60 16.77
N ASN A 84 -19.28 -3.82 17.28
CA ASN A 84 -18.26 -4.74 16.80
C ASN A 84 -18.45 -5.13 15.33
N LYS A 85 -19.68 -5.36 14.87
CA LYS A 85 -19.96 -5.60 13.45
C LYS A 85 -19.58 -4.41 12.56
N GLN A 86 -19.88 -3.20 13.00
CA GLN A 86 -19.52 -1.99 12.26
C GLN A 86 -18.00 -1.83 12.19
N VAL A 87 -17.30 -2.01 13.32
CA VAL A 87 -15.84 -1.98 13.38
C VAL A 87 -15.23 -3.04 12.48
N GLN A 88 -15.75 -4.27 12.47
CA GLN A 88 -15.26 -5.33 11.59
C GLN A 88 -15.37 -4.95 10.11
N ARG A 89 -16.52 -4.43 9.67
CA ARG A 89 -16.70 -3.97 8.29
C ARG A 89 -15.76 -2.81 7.93
N GLN A 90 -15.56 -1.87 8.86
CA GLN A 90 -14.61 -0.77 8.67
C GLN A 90 -13.18 -1.28 8.56
N PHE A 91 -12.80 -2.26 9.39
CA PHE A 91 -11.48 -2.87 9.38
C PHE A 91 -11.21 -3.63 8.08
N GLU A 92 -12.18 -4.41 7.59
CA GLU A 92 -12.07 -5.10 6.29
C GLU A 92 -11.88 -4.11 5.13
N LYS A 93 -12.65 -3.01 5.11
CA LYS A 93 -12.48 -1.96 4.11
C LYS A 93 -11.10 -1.31 4.23
N GLN A 94 -10.68 -0.95 5.45
CA GLN A 94 -9.40 -0.34 5.70
C GLN A 94 -8.23 -1.24 5.28
N GLN A 95 -8.32 -2.54 5.52
CA GLN A 95 -7.29 -3.50 5.11
C GLN A 95 -7.12 -3.52 3.58
N ILE A 96 -8.22 -3.43 2.82
CA ILE A 96 -8.18 -3.35 1.35
C ILE A 96 -7.54 -2.03 0.91
N ASP A 97 -7.97 -0.90 1.49
CA ASP A 97 -7.45 0.43 1.17
C ASP A 97 -5.95 0.54 1.50
N ASP A 98 -5.52 0.00 2.64
CA ASP A 98 -4.13 -0.04 3.08
C ASP A 98 -3.27 -0.92 2.16
N LEU A 99 -3.77 -2.08 1.74
CA LEU A 99 -3.09 -2.96 0.79
C LEU A 99 -2.89 -2.26 -0.56
N ASN A 100 -3.93 -1.60 -1.08
CA ASN A 100 -3.86 -0.86 -2.34
C ASN A 100 -2.85 0.29 -2.26
N ASN A 101 -2.86 1.05 -1.17
CA ASN A 101 -1.92 2.14 -0.93
C ASN A 101 -0.47 1.65 -0.79
N PHE A 102 -0.27 0.52 -0.10
CA PHE A 102 1.04 -0.11 0.03
C PHE A 102 1.61 -0.52 -1.34
N GLU A 103 0.83 -1.23 -2.16
CA GLU A 103 1.26 -1.66 -3.49
C GLU A 103 1.52 -0.47 -4.41
N TYR A 104 0.67 0.55 -4.40
CA TYR A 104 0.89 1.79 -5.14
C TYR A 104 2.22 2.47 -4.74
N LYS A 105 2.47 2.67 -3.44
CA LYS A 105 3.71 3.28 -2.93
C LYS A 105 4.93 2.47 -3.34
N ARG A 106 4.86 1.14 -3.20
CA ARG A 106 5.93 0.23 -3.60
C ARG A 106 6.25 0.36 -5.10
N PHE A 107 5.26 0.45 -5.97
CA PHE A 107 5.50 0.68 -7.39
C PHE A 107 6.12 2.05 -7.66
N LYS A 108 5.60 3.10 -7.04
CA LYS A 108 6.12 4.46 -7.17
C LYS A 108 7.58 4.55 -6.73
N GLU A 109 7.93 3.93 -5.60
CA GLU A 109 9.31 3.82 -5.11
C GLU A 109 10.22 3.08 -6.09
N ARG A 110 9.75 1.96 -6.67
CA ARG A 110 10.52 1.24 -7.71
C ARG A 110 10.77 2.11 -8.95
N ILE A 111 9.78 2.86 -9.41
CA ILE A 111 9.93 3.78 -10.54
C ILE A 111 10.92 4.91 -10.19
N ASN A 112 10.80 5.49 -9.01
CA ASN A 112 11.71 6.54 -8.53
C ASN A 112 13.14 6.03 -8.35
N MET A 113 13.32 4.78 -7.90
CA MET A 113 14.63 4.14 -7.84
C MET A 113 15.25 4.03 -9.24
N ILE A 114 14.49 3.59 -10.25
CA ILE A 114 14.98 3.57 -11.63
C ILE A 114 15.41 4.98 -12.06
N ILE A 115 14.55 6.00 -11.83
CA ILE A 115 14.86 7.40 -12.16
C ILE A 115 16.18 7.82 -11.52
N HIS A 116 16.36 7.52 -10.24
CA HIS A 116 17.53 7.84 -9.44
C HIS A 116 18.80 7.15 -9.97
N GLU A 117 18.73 5.88 -10.33
CA GLU A 117 19.88 5.17 -10.93
C GLU A 117 20.29 5.80 -12.26
N PHE A 118 19.32 6.20 -13.08
CA PHE A 118 19.59 6.93 -14.31
C PHE A 118 20.23 8.28 -14.06
N ASP A 119 19.77 9.05 -13.07
CA ASP A 119 20.27 10.40 -12.79
C ASP A 119 21.65 10.40 -12.12
N ASN A 120 21.95 9.40 -11.31
CA ASN A 120 23.24 9.27 -10.61
C ASN A 120 24.28 8.43 -11.37
N PHE A 121 23.93 7.91 -12.55
CA PHE A 121 24.91 7.24 -13.39
C PHE A 121 26.08 8.19 -13.67
N ASN A 122 27.31 7.75 -13.46
CA ASN A 122 28.50 8.56 -13.67
C ASN A 122 29.57 7.74 -14.34
N ILE A 123 30.18 8.33 -15.37
CA ILE A 123 31.28 7.72 -16.09
C ILE A 123 32.35 8.75 -16.43
N ALA A 124 33.61 8.33 -16.29
CA ALA A 124 34.77 9.18 -16.51
C ALA A 124 35.51 8.78 -17.78
N PHE A 125 35.79 9.76 -18.63
CA PHE A 125 36.59 9.62 -19.84
C PHE A 125 37.93 10.34 -19.66
N HIS A 126 38.99 9.73 -20.20
CA HIS A 126 40.31 10.33 -20.30
C HIS A 126 40.73 10.47 -21.76
N LYS A 127 41.05 11.70 -22.19
CA LYS A 127 41.42 12.02 -23.59
C LYS A 127 40.41 11.46 -24.63
N GLY A 128 39.12 11.50 -24.29
CA GLY A 128 38.05 11.02 -25.18
C GLY A 128 37.91 9.50 -25.26
N LYS A 129 38.67 8.73 -24.47
CA LYS A 129 38.51 7.28 -24.31
C LYS A 129 38.01 6.94 -22.92
N LEU A 130 37.24 5.86 -22.81
CA LEU A 130 36.86 5.31 -21.52
C LEU A 130 38.13 4.83 -20.81
N ILE A 131 38.26 5.09 -19.50
CA ILE A 131 39.31 4.45 -18.69
C ILE A 131 38.79 3.08 -18.29
N THR A 132 39.43 2.00 -18.73
CA THR A 132 38.86 0.65 -18.58
C THR A 132 39.67 -0.26 -17.67
N ARG A 133 40.98 -0.01 -17.61
CA ARG A 133 41.90 -0.67 -16.69
C ARG A 133 42.78 0.36 -15.99
N ILE A 134 43.38 -0.06 -14.88
CA ILE A 134 44.39 0.74 -14.17
C ILE A 134 45.54 1.12 -15.11
N SER A 135 45.89 0.26 -16.07
CA SER A 135 46.91 0.52 -17.09
C SER A 135 46.56 1.67 -18.04
N ASP A 136 45.28 2.00 -18.21
CA ASP A 136 44.82 3.10 -19.07
C ASP A 136 44.85 4.45 -18.33
N ILE A 137 45.15 4.43 -17.03
CA ILE A 137 45.37 5.63 -16.22
C ILE A 137 46.78 6.15 -16.52
N PRO A 138 46.93 7.35 -17.10
CA PRO A 138 48.24 7.89 -17.39
C PRO A 138 49.00 8.19 -16.09
N PRO A 139 50.32 7.93 -16.06
CA PRO A 139 51.14 8.18 -14.87
C PRO A 139 51.27 9.68 -14.52
N SER A 140 51.02 10.59 -15.48
CA SER A 140 51.00 12.04 -15.22
C SER A 140 49.99 12.77 -16.12
N GLY A 141 48.97 13.37 -15.50
CA GLY A 141 48.17 14.47 -16.06
C GLY A 141 47.31 14.19 -17.31
N GLY A 142 46.11 14.76 -17.32
CA GLY A 142 45.29 14.92 -18.52
C GLY A 142 43.84 15.26 -18.18
N LYS A 143 43.13 15.86 -19.14
CA LYS A 143 41.73 16.28 -18.95
C LYS A 143 40.85 15.05 -18.72
N LYS A 144 40.20 15.00 -17.56
CA LYS A 144 39.15 14.04 -17.22
C LYS A 144 37.80 14.70 -17.47
N TYR A 145 36.94 14.02 -18.23
CA TYR A 145 35.57 14.46 -18.47
C TYR A 145 34.64 13.50 -17.75
N ASN A 146 33.82 14.02 -16.84
CA ASN A 146 32.81 13.24 -16.14
C ASN A 146 31.46 13.51 -16.80
N PHE A 147 30.79 12.45 -17.24
CA PHE A 147 29.43 12.53 -17.77
C PHE A 147 28.50 11.87 -16.77
N ILE A 148 27.42 12.59 -16.44
CA ILE A 148 26.47 12.22 -15.41
C ILE A 148 25.10 12.01 -16.06
N GLY A 149 24.29 11.17 -15.45
CA GLY A 149 22.91 10.98 -15.82
C GLY A 149 22.75 10.23 -17.15
N ILE A 150 21.65 10.53 -17.83
CA ILE A 150 21.31 9.94 -19.13
C ILE A 150 22.36 10.23 -20.22
N GLN A 151 23.04 11.38 -20.16
CA GLN A 151 24.08 11.72 -21.14
C GLN A 151 25.29 10.77 -21.03
N GLY A 152 25.68 10.41 -19.80
CA GLY A 152 26.75 9.46 -19.55
C GLY A 152 26.42 8.06 -20.09
N ILE A 153 25.19 7.59 -19.86
CA ILE A 153 24.71 6.30 -20.37
C ILE A 153 24.72 6.30 -21.91
N ASN A 154 24.15 7.33 -22.54
CA ASN A 154 24.06 7.40 -23.98
C ASN A 154 25.46 7.39 -24.63
N LEU A 155 26.38 8.19 -24.10
CA LEU A 155 27.76 8.24 -24.58
C LEU A 155 28.47 6.89 -24.38
N PHE A 156 28.32 6.26 -23.22
CA PHE A 156 28.86 4.93 -22.95
C PHE A 156 28.39 3.89 -23.97
N LEU A 157 27.08 3.82 -24.23
CA LEU A 157 26.53 2.83 -25.17
C LEU A 157 27.02 3.05 -26.60
N ILE A 158 27.09 4.30 -27.07
CA ILE A 158 27.65 4.63 -28.38
C ILE A 158 29.09 4.10 -28.49
N GLU A 159 29.92 4.42 -27.49
CA GLU A 159 31.33 4.05 -27.46
C GLU A 159 31.53 2.54 -27.35
N TYR A 160 30.80 1.87 -26.44
CA TYR A 160 30.86 0.43 -26.24
C TYR A 160 30.49 -0.34 -27.50
N PHE A 161 29.34 -0.02 -28.12
CA PHE A 161 28.91 -0.73 -29.32
C PHE A 161 29.76 -0.40 -30.54
N ARG A 162 30.36 0.79 -30.62
CA ARG A 162 31.36 1.13 -31.64
C ARG A 162 32.61 0.26 -31.50
N ASP A 163 33.16 0.17 -30.29
CA ASP A 163 34.33 -0.66 -29.99
C ASP A 163 34.04 -2.15 -30.28
N LYS A 164 32.86 -2.63 -29.86
CA LYS A 164 32.41 -4.00 -30.16
C LYS A 164 32.37 -4.31 -31.64
N LYS A 165 31.73 -3.48 -32.46
CA LYS A 165 31.72 -3.66 -33.92
C LYS A 165 33.12 -3.67 -34.51
N SER A 166 34.02 -2.82 -34.03
CA SER A 166 35.41 -2.79 -34.49
C SER A 166 36.17 -4.07 -34.14
N LYS A 167 35.99 -4.61 -32.93
CA LYS A 167 36.64 -5.86 -32.49
C LYS A 167 36.09 -7.07 -33.24
N GLU A 168 34.78 -7.13 -33.44
CA GLU A 168 34.11 -8.18 -34.23
C GLU A 168 34.58 -8.19 -35.69
N ALA A 169 34.79 -7.00 -36.29
CA ALA A 169 35.32 -6.88 -37.65
C ALA A 169 36.79 -7.33 -37.79
N ASN A 170 37.56 -7.21 -36.71
CA ASN A 170 38.99 -7.54 -36.67
C ASN A 170 39.30 -8.94 -36.10
N ASP A 171 38.27 -9.78 -35.88
CA ASP A 171 38.33 -11.12 -35.27
C ASP A 171 39.10 -11.21 -33.94
N THR A 172 39.16 -10.10 -33.20
CA THR A 172 39.80 -9.99 -31.88
C THR A 172 38.73 -10.09 -30.81
N LYS A 173 38.13 -11.28 -30.66
CA LYS A 173 37.02 -11.56 -29.73
C LYS A 173 37.45 -11.68 -28.26
N GLU A 174 38.38 -10.87 -27.79
CA GLU A 174 38.69 -10.81 -26.35
C GLU A 174 37.83 -9.74 -25.69
N PHE A 175 36.60 -10.13 -25.35
CA PHE A 175 35.82 -9.46 -24.32
C PHE A 175 36.08 -10.17 -22.99
N ASP A 176 37.04 -9.65 -22.23
CA ASP A 176 37.29 -10.14 -20.88
C ASP A 176 36.12 -9.76 -19.97
N ARG A 177 35.61 -10.72 -19.19
CA ARG A 177 34.56 -10.48 -18.18
C ARG A 177 35.04 -9.60 -17.04
N GLU A 178 36.36 -9.46 -16.89
CA GLU A 178 37.02 -8.62 -15.90
C GLU A 178 37.14 -7.14 -16.34
N ASP A 179 36.66 -6.77 -17.54
CA ASP A 179 36.67 -5.37 -18.00
C ASP A 179 35.50 -4.57 -17.38
N SER A 180 35.82 -3.38 -16.87
CA SER A 180 34.87 -2.33 -16.46
C SER A 180 33.70 -2.11 -17.43
N PHE A 181 33.90 -2.28 -18.74
CA PHE A 181 32.83 -2.20 -19.74
C PHE A 181 31.73 -3.22 -19.50
N HIS A 182 32.10 -4.44 -19.12
CA HIS A 182 31.13 -5.50 -18.86
C HIS A 182 30.24 -5.15 -17.67
N SER A 183 30.83 -4.65 -16.58
CA SER A 183 30.06 -4.26 -15.38
C SER A 183 29.12 -3.09 -15.66
N VAL A 184 29.55 -2.07 -16.42
CA VAL A 184 28.71 -0.92 -16.76
C VAL A 184 27.57 -1.32 -17.70
N LEU A 185 27.85 -2.14 -18.72
CA LEU A 185 26.82 -2.67 -19.61
C LEU A 185 25.82 -3.57 -18.86
N LEU A 186 26.29 -4.39 -17.93
CA LEU A 186 25.43 -5.23 -17.10
C LEU A 186 24.52 -4.38 -16.22
N ASN A 187 25.02 -3.30 -15.63
CA ASN A 187 24.20 -2.33 -14.88
C ASN A 187 23.08 -1.78 -15.77
N ILE A 188 23.40 -1.25 -16.96
CA ILE A 188 22.39 -0.71 -17.88
C ILE A 188 21.38 -1.78 -18.30
N SER A 189 21.85 -3.01 -18.54
CA SER A 189 20.96 -4.14 -18.87
C SER A 189 20.00 -4.47 -17.71
N ASN A 190 20.47 -4.42 -16.48
CA ASN A 190 19.65 -4.60 -15.28
C ASN A 190 18.63 -3.47 -15.10
N LEU A 191 18.96 -2.23 -15.49
CA LEU A 191 17.99 -1.13 -15.50
C LEU A 191 16.87 -1.35 -16.51
N ILE A 192 17.17 -1.89 -17.69
CA ILE A 192 16.15 -2.27 -18.69
C ILE A 192 15.24 -3.36 -18.11
N ILE A 193 15.82 -4.40 -17.50
CA ILE A 193 15.07 -5.51 -16.88
C ILE A 193 14.19 -4.99 -15.74
N LEU A 194 14.71 -4.13 -14.88
CA LEU A 194 13.97 -3.55 -13.77
C LEU A 194 12.80 -2.70 -14.26
N PHE A 195 13.01 -1.92 -15.32
CA PHE A 195 11.95 -1.14 -15.95
C PHE A 195 10.87 -2.04 -16.57
N HIS A 196 11.25 -3.04 -17.37
CA HIS A 196 10.34 -4.03 -17.94
C HIS A 196 9.47 -4.70 -16.86
N ASN A 197 10.11 -5.23 -15.82
CA ASN A 197 9.41 -5.94 -14.76
C ASN A 197 8.49 -5.02 -13.96
N THR A 198 8.87 -3.77 -13.76
CA THR A 198 8.02 -2.77 -13.08
C THR A 198 6.82 -2.41 -13.95
N HIS A 199 7.03 -2.18 -15.24
CA HIS A 199 5.98 -1.96 -16.22
C HIS A 199 4.96 -3.10 -16.26
N GLU A 200 5.42 -4.35 -16.40
CA GLU A 200 4.55 -5.53 -16.42
C GLU A 200 3.78 -5.68 -15.10
N SER A 201 4.43 -5.42 -13.97
CA SER A 201 3.78 -5.50 -12.65
C SER A 201 2.67 -4.45 -12.51
N VAL A 202 2.90 -3.22 -12.97
CA VAL A 202 1.90 -2.14 -12.91
C VAL A 202 0.71 -2.46 -13.82
N ILE A 203 0.95 -2.93 -15.05
CA ILE A 203 -0.12 -3.27 -16.00
C ILE A 203 -0.99 -4.42 -15.51
N LYS A 204 -0.39 -5.43 -14.89
CA LYS A 204 -1.09 -6.62 -14.38
C LYS A 204 -1.66 -6.44 -12.98
N SER A 205 -1.37 -5.31 -12.32
CA SER A 205 -1.82 -5.08 -10.94
C SER A 205 -3.34 -4.93 -10.85
N SER A 206 -3.91 -5.36 -9.72
CA SER A 206 -5.33 -5.22 -9.41
C SER A 206 -5.64 -3.98 -8.56
N ILE A 207 -4.69 -3.03 -8.46
CA ILE A 207 -4.91 -1.81 -7.68
C ILE A 207 -5.92 -0.90 -8.40
N PRO A 208 -6.64 -0.03 -7.67
CA PRO A 208 -7.61 0.89 -8.26
C PRO A 208 -7.05 1.72 -9.42
N GLU A 209 -7.92 2.00 -10.40
CA GLU A 209 -7.55 2.69 -11.64
C GLU A 209 -6.86 4.03 -11.40
N GLU A 210 -7.35 4.81 -10.42
CA GLU A 210 -6.78 6.10 -9.99
C GLU A 210 -5.27 6.00 -9.72
N TYR A 211 -4.83 4.96 -9.00
CA TYR A 211 -3.40 4.73 -8.74
C TYR A 211 -2.64 4.29 -10.00
N THR A 212 -3.25 3.46 -10.84
CA THR A 212 -2.57 2.96 -12.04
C THR A 212 -2.33 4.04 -13.08
N ILE A 213 -3.20 5.06 -13.16
CA ILE A 213 -3.04 6.18 -14.10
C ILE A 213 -1.73 6.92 -13.81
N GLU A 214 -1.52 7.36 -12.57
CA GLU A 214 -0.29 8.07 -12.19
C GLU A 214 0.96 7.21 -12.41
N LEU A 215 0.91 5.92 -12.05
CA LEU A 215 2.05 5.03 -12.25
C LEU A 215 2.39 4.83 -13.73
N LYS A 216 1.37 4.73 -14.60
CA LYS A 216 1.55 4.65 -16.06
C LYS A 216 2.13 5.94 -16.63
N GLU A 217 1.69 7.10 -16.15
CA GLU A 217 2.26 8.40 -16.54
C GLU A 217 3.73 8.51 -16.14
N LEU A 218 4.08 8.10 -14.91
CA LEU A 218 5.47 8.08 -14.45
C LEU A 218 6.33 7.13 -15.28
N LEU A 219 5.84 5.92 -15.58
CA LEU A 219 6.56 4.98 -16.43
C LEU A 219 6.73 5.52 -17.86
N HIS A 220 5.70 6.16 -18.42
CA HIS A 220 5.79 6.80 -19.74
C HIS A 220 6.83 7.92 -19.73
N TYR A 221 6.85 8.76 -18.70
CA TYR A 221 7.88 9.77 -18.51
C TYR A 221 9.29 9.17 -18.49
N VAL A 222 9.51 8.09 -17.71
CA VAL A 222 10.81 7.40 -17.65
C VAL A 222 11.17 6.82 -19.01
N TYR A 223 10.21 6.22 -19.73
CA TYR A 223 10.44 5.72 -21.06
C TYR A 223 10.95 6.82 -22.00
N VAL A 224 10.20 7.91 -22.11
CA VAL A 224 10.50 9.00 -23.05
C VAL A 224 11.82 9.70 -22.69
N SER A 225 12.03 10.01 -21.42
CA SER A 225 13.15 10.85 -20.97
C SER A 225 14.48 10.09 -20.80
N LYS A 226 14.42 8.79 -20.47
CA LYS A 226 15.60 8.01 -20.06
C LYS A 226 15.78 6.72 -20.85
N MET A 227 14.69 6.01 -21.15
CA MET A 227 14.80 4.63 -21.64
C MET A 227 14.83 4.51 -23.17
N ASN A 228 14.12 5.37 -23.91
CA ASN A 228 13.91 5.25 -25.35
C ASN A 228 15.23 5.08 -26.13
N PHE A 229 16.19 5.99 -25.93
CA PHE A 229 17.48 5.93 -26.61
C PHE A 229 18.27 4.65 -26.27
N VAL A 230 18.25 4.26 -24.98
CA VAL A 230 18.93 3.07 -24.48
C VAL A 230 18.37 1.81 -25.14
N LEU A 231 17.05 1.67 -25.17
CA LEU A 231 16.39 0.51 -25.79
C LEU A 231 16.67 0.43 -27.28
N GLU A 232 16.59 1.54 -28.01
CA GLU A 232 16.91 1.58 -29.43
C GLU A 232 18.38 1.20 -29.69
N HIS A 233 19.31 1.66 -28.85
CA HIS A 233 20.72 1.27 -28.95
C HIS A 233 20.92 -0.22 -28.73
N TYR A 234 20.26 -0.82 -27.73
CA TYR A 234 20.33 -2.27 -27.55
C TYR A 234 19.71 -2.99 -28.74
N ARG A 235 18.51 -2.59 -29.18
CA ARG A 235 17.77 -3.20 -30.30
C ARG A 235 18.60 -3.26 -31.58
N LEU A 236 19.27 -2.16 -31.94
CA LEU A 236 20.12 -2.06 -33.13
C LEU A 236 21.43 -2.88 -33.05
N ASN A 237 21.82 -3.35 -31.86
CA ASN A 237 23.07 -4.07 -31.64
C ASN A 237 22.87 -5.53 -31.21
N ASN A 238 21.70 -6.12 -31.55
CA ASN A 238 21.35 -7.53 -31.33
C ASN A 238 21.70 -8.01 -29.91
N PRO A 239 20.88 -7.64 -28.90
CA PRO A 239 21.10 -8.09 -27.55
C PRO A 239 20.75 -9.59 -27.42
N ALA A 240 21.06 -10.19 -26.26
CA ALA A 240 20.65 -11.56 -25.97
C ALA A 240 19.12 -11.72 -26.12
N GLU A 241 18.68 -12.90 -26.56
CA GLU A 241 17.29 -13.14 -27.00
C GLU A 241 16.24 -12.76 -25.93
N GLU A 242 16.50 -13.09 -24.65
CA GLU A 242 15.59 -12.73 -23.55
C GLU A 242 15.49 -11.21 -23.34
N LEU A 243 16.63 -10.50 -23.37
CA LEU A 243 16.64 -9.04 -23.25
C LEU A 243 15.98 -8.39 -24.47
N LYS A 244 16.18 -8.96 -25.67
CA LYS A 244 15.52 -8.50 -26.89
C LYS A 244 14.00 -8.54 -26.76
N LYS A 245 13.42 -9.65 -26.28
CA LYS A 245 11.98 -9.76 -26.05
C LYS A 245 11.46 -8.67 -25.11
N MET A 246 12.16 -8.43 -24.00
CA MET A 246 11.78 -7.39 -23.03
C MET A 246 11.80 -5.99 -23.65
N ILE A 247 12.85 -5.69 -24.44
CA ILE A 247 12.98 -4.42 -25.15
C ILE A 247 11.83 -4.22 -26.13
N GLU A 248 11.50 -5.22 -26.95
CA GLU A 248 10.41 -5.14 -27.92
C GLU A 248 9.06 -4.94 -27.22
N THR A 249 8.79 -5.64 -26.11
CA THR A 249 7.58 -5.43 -25.31
C THR A 249 7.44 -3.97 -24.87
N ILE A 250 8.53 -3.38 -24.32
CA ILE A 250 8.52 -1.98 -23.88
C ILE A 250 8.30 -1.04 -25.07
N ILE A 251 9.07 -1.18 -26.16
CA ILE A 251 8.98 -0.28 -27.31
C ILE A 251 7.58 -0.32 -27.93
N ASN A 252 7.00 -1.51 -28.09
CA ASN A 252 5.66 -1.67 -28.65
C ASN A 252 4.58 -1.01 -27.78
N HIS A 253 4.76 -1.00 -26.45
CA HIS A 253 3.83 -0.36 -25.54
C HIS A 253 3.91 1.18 -25.58
N TYR A 254 5.11 1.75 -25.48
CA TYR A 254 5.28 3.19 -25.27
C TYR A 254 5.53 4.01 -26.55
N SER A 255 5.93 3.36 -27.64
CA SER A 255 6.08 4.00 -28.95
C SER A 255 5.20 3.33 -30.01
N PRO A 256 3.85 3.34 -29.84
CA PRO A 256 2.94 2.87 -30.87
C PRO A 256 2.92 3.90 -32.02
N GLY A 257 3.96 3.95 -32.84
CA GLY A 257 4.07 5.01 -33.86
C GLY A 257 5.39 5.25 -34.59
N LYS A 258 6.37 4.34 -34.57
CA LYS A 258 7.48 4.37 -35.56
C LYS A 258 7.40 3.20 -36.53
N LEU A 259 6.25 3.06 -37.19
CA LEU A 259 6.17 2.54 -38.55
C LEU A 259 6.23 3.75 -39.49
N LYS A 260 7.44 4.14 -39.86
CA LYS A 260 7.81 4.77 -41.14
C LYS A 260 9.32 4.83 -41.25
#